data_AF-A0A816UQH3-F1
#
_entry.id   AF-A0A816UQH3-F1
#
_cell.length_a   1.000
_cell.length_b   1.000
_cell.length_c   1.000
_cell.angle_alpha   90.00
_cell.angle_beta   90.00
_cell.angle_gamma   90.00
#
_symmetry.space_group_name_H-M   'P 1'
#
loop_
_entity.id
_entity.type
_entity.pdbx_description
1 polymer ?
#
loop_
_entity_poly.entity_id
_entity_poly.type
_entity_poly.pdbx_seq_one_letter_code
_entity_poly.pdbx_strand_id
1 'polypeptide(L)'
;MGMIAVEDVPASIAMWSRLESLSMWNNGKLKAITHLPLNVLCVNVSYSGIEKIPDCMKALHQLQELNLSGCRRLASLPELPGSLNNLRADDCESLESVCFPYETHSRCGA
;
A
#
# COMPACT_ATOMS: atom_id res chain seq x y z
N MET A 1 -11.38 13.98 -24.75
CA MET A 1 -11.93 13.09 -23.71
C MET A 1 -10.88 12.99 -22.61
N GLY A 2 -10.97 13.83 -21.59
CA GLY A 2 -10.00 13.85 -20.49
C GLY A 2 -10.31 12.72 -19.52
N MET A 3 -9.55 11.63 -19.59
CA MET A 3 -9.56 10.65 -18.51
C MET A 3 -8.95 11.34 -17.29
N ILE A 4 -9.71 11.39 -16.19
CA ILE A 4 -9.26 11.93 -14.92
C ILE A 4 -8.03 11.09 -14.52
N ALA A 5 -6.84 11.66 -14.67
CA ALA A 5 -5.64 11.08 -14.13
C ALA A 5 -5.73 11.21 -12.62
N VAL A 6 -6.18 10.16 -11.94
CA VAL A 6 -6.19 10.15 -10.48
C VAL A 6 -4.76 9.89 -10.04
N GLU A 7 -4.04 10.95 -9.70
CA GLU A 7 -2.67 10.87 -9.17
C GLU A 7 -2.65 10.28 -7.75
N ASP A 8 -3.78 10.41 -7.04
CA ASP A 8 -3.98 9.94 -5.68
C ASP A 8 -5.32 9.20 -5.57
N VAL A 9 -5.39 8.19 -4.69
CA VAL A 9 -6.68 7.59 -4.33
C VAL A 9 -7.52 8.63 -3.56
N PRO A 10 -8.78 8.92 -3.97
CA PRO A 10 -9.60 9.92 -3.29
C PRO A 10 -10.02 9.43 -1.90
N ALA A 11 -10.06 10.34 -0.93
CA ALA A 11 -10.43 10.03 0.46
C ALA A 11 -11.82 9.38 0.60
N SER A 12 -12.71 9.62 -0.36
CA SER A 12 -14.05 9.02 -0.40
C SER A 12 -14.05 7.49 -0.46
N ILE A 13 -12.95 6.85 -0.90
CA ILE A 13 -12.85 5.39 -0.91
C ILE A 13 -12.91 4.78 0.49
N ALA A 14 -12.52 5.54 1.52
CA ALA A 14 -12.61 5.10 2.91
C ALA A 14 -14.07 4.85 3.36
N MET A 15 -15.04 5.44 2.66
CA MET A 15 -16.47 5.26 2.96
C MET A 15 -17.06 3.97 2.39
N TRP A 16 -16.32 3.22 1.56
CA TRP A 16 -16.83 2.01 0.92
C TRP A 16 -16.75 0.82 1.90
N SER A 17 -17.68 0.80 2.85
CA SER A 17 -17.72 -0.15 3.97
C SER A 17 -17.82 -1.63 3.59
N ARG A 18 -18.21 -1.92 2.35
CA ARG A 18 -18.34 -3.28 1.79
C ARG A 18 -17.19 -3.66 0.86
N LEU A 19 -16.21 -2.77 0.65
CA LEU A 19 -15.10 -3.04 -0.26
C LEU A 19 -14.07 -3.92 0.45
N GLU A 20 -13.98 -5.17 0.04
CA GLU A 20 -13.01 -6.13 0.55
C GLU A 20 -11.73 -6.19 -0.30
N SER A 21 -11.82 -5.84 -1.58
CA SER A 21 -10.69 -5.91 -2.51
C SER A 21 -10.56 -4.62 -3.30
N LEU A 22 -9.40 -3.99 -3.22
CA LEU A 22 -9.04 -2.80 -3.98
C LEU A 22 -7.90 -3.13 -4.96
N SER A 23 -8.14 -2.93 -6.25
CA SER A 23 -7.13 -3.13 -7.28
C SER A 23 -7.03 -1.92 -8.20
N MET A 24 -5.84 -1.31 -8.26
CA MET A 24 -5.49 -0.16 -9.10
C MET A 24 -4.12 -0.36 -9.78
N TRP A 25 -3.78 -1.61 -10.10
CA TRP A 25 -2.51 -2.00 -10.72
C TRP A 25 -2.31 -1.38 -12.12
N ASN A 26 -1.05 -1.31 -12.56
CA ASN A 26 -0.62 -0.74 -13.83
C ASN A 26 -1.02 0.74 -13.99
N ASN A 27 -0.88 1.51 -12.92
CA ASN A 27 -1.17 2.94 -12.91
C ASN A 27 0.09 3.76 -12.60
N GLY A 28 0.87 4.07 -13.64
CA GLY A 28 2.11 4.86 -13.51
C GLY A 28 1.91 6.31 -13.03
N LYS A 29 0.66 6.81 -13.00
CA LYS A 29 0.35 8.15 -12.46
C LYS A 29 -0.02 8.14 -10.99
N LEU A 30 -0.41 7.00 -10.44
CA LEU A 30 -0.74 6.86 -9.02
C LEU A 30 0.54 6.98 -8.21
N LYS A 31 0.68 8.07 -7.46
CA LYS A 31 1.89 8.38 -6.66
C LYS A 31 1.71 8.04 -5.20
N ALA A 32 0.49 8.12 -4.68
CA ALA A 32 0.20 7.86 -3.29
C ALA A 32 -1.16 7.17 -3.07
N ILE A 33 -1.19 6.34 -2.03
CA ILE A 33 -2.42 5.90 -1.39
C ILE A 33 -2.59 6.77 -0.15
N THR A 34 -3.64 7.57 -0.08
CA THR A 34 -3.86 8.49 1.05
C THR A 34 -4.81 7.89 2.08
N HIS A 35 -5.81 7.14 1.62
CA HIS A 35 -6.84 6.53 2.44
C HIS A 35 -7.26 5.16 1.88
N LEU A 36 -7.59 4.23 2.78
CA LEU A 36 -8.13 2.92 2.47
C LEU A 36 -9.29 2.60 3.43
N PRO A 37 -10.32 1.85 2.98
CA PRO A 37 -11.38 1.40 3.86
C PRO A 37 -10.83 0.38 4.88
N LEU A 38 -11.26 0.49 6.14
CA LEU A 38 -10.73 -0.31 7.26
C LEU A 38 -10.98 -1.83 7.11
N ASN A 39 -11.98 -2.22 6.33
CA ASN A 39 -12.38 -3.62 6.11
C ASN A 39 -11.75 -4.24 4.86
N VAL A 40 -10.76 -3.58 4.24
CA VAL A 40 -10.11 -4.12 3.04
C VAL A 40 -9.28 -5.35 3.41
N LEU A 41 -9.44 -6.42 2.64
CA LEU A 41 -8.70 -7.68 2.76
C LEU A 41 -7.51 -7.72 1.81
N CYS A 42 -7.70 -7.22 0.58
CA CYS A 42 -6.70 -7.29 -0.48
C CYS A 42 -6.48 -5.92 -1.12
N VAL A 43 -5.22 -5.48 -1.19
CA VAL A 43 -4.82 -4.25 -1.89
C VAL A 43 -3.78 -4.60 -2.94
N ASN A 44 -4.08 -4.27 -4.21
CA ASN A 44 -3.15 -4.43 -5.32
C ASN A 44 -2.93 -3.09 -6.03
N VAL A 45 -1.71 -2.59 -5.95
CA VAL A 45 -1.25 -1.37 -6.63
C VAL A 45 0.06 -1.64 -7.39
N SER A 46 0.31 -2.90 -7.74
CA SER A 46 1.49 -3.30 -8.51
C SER A 46 1.64 -2.51 -9.81
N TYR A 47 2.88 -2.32 -10.27
CA TYR A 47 3.23 -1.56 -11.47
C TYR A 47 2.67 -0.13 -11.46
N SER A 48 2.65 0.52 -10.30
CA SER A 48 2.24 1.92 -10.15
C SER A 48 3.42 2.85 -9.87
N GLY A 49 3.17 4.15 -10.00
CA GLY A 49 4.14 5.20 -9.69
C GLY A 49 4.29 5.50 -8.20
N ILE A 50 3.84 4.59 -7.32
CA ILE A 50 3.76 4.84 -5.88
C ILE A 50 5.16 5.09 -5.30
N GLU A 51 5.25 6.18 -4.55
CA GLU A 51 6.48 6.58 -3.85
C GLU A 51 6.37 6.32 -2.33
N LYS A 52 5.14 6.37 -1.80
CA LYS A 52 4.86 6.26 -0.36
C LYS A 52 3.58 5.49 -0.08
N ILE A 53 3.64 4.66 0.95
CA ILE A 53 2.50 3.95 1.53
C ILE A 53 2.15 4.65 2.86
N PRO A 54 0.86 4.87 3.17
CA PRO A 54 0.46 5.70 4.31
C PRO A 54 0.62 4.96 5.65
N ASP A 55 0.98 5.68 6.71
CA ASP A 55 1.15 5.10 8.06
C ASP A 55 -0.14 4.49 8.64
N CYS A 56 -1.30 4.83 8.09
CA CYS A 56 -2.58 4.26 8.49
C CYS A 56 -2.75 2.78 8.07
N MET A 57 -1.84 2.22 7.27
CA MET A 57 -1.84 0.80 6.91
C MET A 57 -1.86 -0.13 8.13
N LYS A 58 -1.19 0.25 9.23
CA LYS A 58 -1.21 -0.53 10.48
C LYS A 58 -2.61 -0.66 11.11
N ALA A 59 -3.53 0.25 10.78
CA ALA A 59 -4.91 0.22 11.26
C ALA A 59 -5.83 -0.69 10.41
N LEU A 60 -5.33 -1.23 9.30
CA LEU A 60 -6.07 -2.14 8.44
C LEU A 60 -6.00 -3.57 9.00
N HIS A 61 -6.65 -3.80 10.14
CA HIS A 61 -6.61 -5.06 10.89
C HIS A 61 -7.21 -6.27 10.15
N GLN A 62 -7.86 -6.05 9.01
CA GLN A 62 -8.38 -7.11 8.15
C GLN A 62 -7.54 -7.35 6.89
N LEU A 63 -6.54 -6.51 6.63
CA LEU A 63 -5.70 -6.63 5.44
C LEU A 63 -4.89 -7.92 5.51
N GLN A 64 -5.07 -8.79 4.53
CA GLN A 64 -4.42 -10.09 4.40
C GLN A 64 -3.40 -10.10 3.26
N GLU A 65 -3.66 -9.35 2.19
CA GLU A 65 -2.81 -9.31 0.99
C GLU A 65 -2.47 -7.89 0.55
N LEU A 66 -1.18 -7.62 0.35
CA LEU A 66 -0.67 -6.38 -0.19
C LEU A 66 0.30 -6.67 -1.34
N ASN A 67 -0.08 -6.25 -2.55
CA ASN A 67 0.76 -6.39 -3.74
C ASN A 67 1.26 -5.03 -4.24
N LEU A 68 2.57 -4.85 -4.15
CA LEU A 68 3.34 -3.69 -4.54
C LEU A 68 4.35 -4.02 -5.65
N SER A 69 4.32 -5.21 -6.24
CA SER A 69 5.36 -5.61 -7.20
C SER A 69 5.48 -4.61 -8.35
N GLY A 70 6.70 -4.28 -8.77
CA GLY A 70 6.96 -3.30 -9.82
C GLY A 70 6.78 -1.83 -9.42
N CYS A 71 6.55 -1.52 -8.13
CA CYS A 71 6.55 -0.14 -7.62
C CYS A 71 7.98 0.38 -7.45
N ARG A 72 8.66 0.66 -8.56
CA ARG A 72 10.10 0.97 -8.60
C ARG A 72 10.52 2.23 -7.85
N ARG A 73 9.59 3.15 -7.56
CA ARG A 73 9.85 4.44 -6.88
C ARG A 73 9.54 4.40 -5.38
N LEU A 74 9.01 3.28 -4.88
CA LEU A 74 8.69 3.11 -3.48
C LEU A 74 9.98 2.91 -2.67
N ALA A 75 10.28 3.84 -1.77
CA ALA A 75 11.53 3.83 -1.00
C ALA A 75 11.44 3.09 0.34
N SER A 76 10.28 3.13 0.99
CA SER A 76 10.08 2.54 2.31
C SER A 76 8.64 2.09 2.53
N LEU A 77 8.47 1.14 3.45
CA LEU A 77 7.16 0.74 3.95
C LEU A 77 6.96 1.20 5.39
N PRO A 78 5.75 1.68 5.75
CA PRO A 78 5.40 1.92 7.14
C PRO A 78 5.27 0.58 7.88
N GLU A 79 4.96 0.66 9.17
CA GLU A 79 4.52 -0.51 9.94
C GLU A 79 3.28 -1.15 9.29
N LEU A 80 3.40 -2.44 8.95
CA LEU A 80 2.33 -3.20 8.33
C LEU A 80 1.40 -3.81 9.40
N PRO A 81 0.11 -4.04 9.09
CA PRO A 81 -0.82 -4.62 10.05
C PRO A 81 -0.45 -6.09 10.33
N GLY A 82 -0.60 -6.53 11.57
CA GLY A 82 -0.29 -7.92 11.98
C GLY A 82 -1.19 -8.98 11.34
N SER A 83 -2.28 -8.59 10.67
CA SER A 83 -3.15 -9.49 9.88
C SER A 83 -2.58 -9.83 8.50
N LEU A 84 -1.52 -9.13 8.06
CA LEU A 84 -0.99 -9.27 6.72
C LEU A 84 -0.27 -10.62 6.58
N ASN A 85 -0.80 -11.47 5.71
CA ASN A 85 -0.29 -12.82 5.47
C ASN A 85 0.58 -12.89 4.21
N ASN A 86 0.35 -11.98 3.26
CA ASN A 86 1.00 -12.00 1.95
C ASN A 86 1.41 -10.60 1.52
N LEU A 87 2.72 -10.35 1.48
CA LEU A 87 3.33 -9.13 0.95
C LEU A 87 4.10 -9.47 -0.32
N ARG A 88 3.78 -8.81 -1.42
CA ARG A 88 4.57 -8.87 -2.65
C ARG A 88 5.18 -7.51 -2.93
N ALA A 89 6.51 -7.47 -3.04
CA ALA A 89 7.28 -6.27 -3.34
C ALA A 89 8.42 -6.57 -4.34
N ASP A 90 8.20 -7.56 -5.21
CA ASP A 90 9.14 -7.92 -6.27
C ASP A 90 9.34 -6.73 -7.23
N ASP A 91 10.52 -6.56 -7.81
CA ASP A 91 10.82 -5.46 -8.73
C ASP A 91 10.58 -4.04 -8.16
N CYS A 92 10.62 -3.88 -6.83
CA CYS A 92 10.65 -2.58 -6.15
C CYS A 92 12.09 -2.08 -5.99
N GLU A 93 12.68 -1.58 -7.07
CA GLU A 93 14.12 -1.25 -7.16
C GLU A 93 14.62 -0.23 -6.10
N SER A 94 13.78 0.71 -5.66
CA SER A 94 14.16 1.72 -4.65
C SER A 94 13.86 1.32 -3.20
N LEU A 95 13.28 0.15 -2.95
CA LEU A 95 12.79 -0.22 -1.62
C LEU A 95 13.97 -0.61 -0.70
N GLU A 96 14.27 0.24 0.28
CA GLU A 96 15.42 0.07 1.19
C GLU A 96 15.03 -0.49 2.56
N SER A 97 13.80 -0.26 3.02
CA SER A 97 13.38 -0.61 4.39
C SER A 97 11.93 -1.08 4.47
N VAL A 98 11.71 -2.08 5.33
CA VAL A 98 10.39 -2.62 5.68
C VAL A 98 10.28 -2.76 7.20
N CYS A 99 9.21 -2.25 7.77
CA CYS A 99 8.95 -2.31 9.21
C CYS A 99 7.82 -3.29 9.52
N PHE A 100 8.13 -4.40 10.21
CA PHE A 100 7.14 -5.41 10.60
C PHE A 100 6.81 -5.34 12.09
N PRO A 101 5.55 -5.58 12.48
CA PRO A 101 5.12 -5.51 13.88
C PRO A 101 5.62 -6.68 14.76
N TYR A 102 6.26 -7.72 14.18
CA TYR A 102 6.69 -8.91 14.93
C TYR A 102 8.17 -8.93 15.35
N GLU A 103 8.99 -7.97 14.94
CA GLU A 103 10.39 -7.94 15.35
C GLU A 103 10.55 -7.22 16.70
N THR A 104 10.32 -7.95 17.80
CA THR A 104 10.95 -7.61 19.08
C THR A 104 12.47 -7.67 18.90
N HIS A 105 13.11 -6.50 18.89
CA HIS A 105 14.55 -6.28 18.77
C HIS A 105 15.15 -6.34 17.36
N SER A 106 14.93 -5.31 16.55
CA SER A 106 16.07 -4.60 15.95
C SER A 106 15.66 -3.24 15.40
N ARG A 107 16.49 -2.26 15.73
CA ARG A 107 16.41 -0.83 15.39
C ARG A 107 15.88 -0.56 13.98
N CYS A 108 14.79 0.20 13.88
CA CYS A 108 14.63 1.11 12.76
C CYS A 108 15.45 2.37 13.09
N GLY A 109 16.50 2.65 12.31
CA GLY A 109 17.36 3.81 12.52
C GLY A 109 18.09 4.23 11.26
N ALA A 110 17.76 5.43 10.79
CA ALA A 110 18.67 6.56 10.54
C ALA A 110 17.84 7.84 10.59
#